data_AF-A0A960N7N9-F1
#
_entry.id   AF-A0A960N7N9-F1
#
_cell.length_a   1.000
_cell.length_b   1.000
_cell.length_c   1.000
_cell.angle_alpha   90.00
_cell.angle_beta   90.00
_cell.angle_gamma   90.00
#
_symmetry.space_group_name_H-M   'P 1'
#
loop_
_entity.id
_entity.type
_entity.pdbx_description
1 polymer ?
#
loop_
_entity_poly.entity_id
_entity_poly.type
_entity_poly.pdbx_seq_one_letter_code
_entity_poly.pdbx_strand_id
1 'polypeptide(L)'
;MNESNSRRSFLKQSATVAAAATVVSGPNLLLGQAKGANERFRVGVMGLGRGQGHIRGYLDVPNTEVAYVCDVDENRLASGFKTMEGKQEKPAQKVTDFRRILDDPEIDAISIAAPNFWHAPATILACQAGKHVYVEKPGSYNPWESRRMVQVAQETGRQVQMGTQRRSYPGMIEGIQKLREGIVGKLLYARCWYT
;
A
#
# COMPACT_ATOMS: atom_id res chain seq x y z
N MET A 1 -26.61 38.83 -53.53
CA MET A 1 -27.53 37.75 -53.13
C MET A 1 -27.00 37.18 -51.83
N ASN A 2 -27.72 37.44 -50.74
CA ASN A 2 -27.43 36.94 -49.40
C ASN A 2 -27.71 35.43 -49.35
N GLU A 3 -26.74 34.63 -48.90
CA GLU A 3 -27.06 33.43 -48.14
C GLU A 3 -26.31 33.43 -46.81
N SER A 4 -27.11 33.33 -45.76
CA SER A 4 -26.75 33.46 -44.36
C SER A 4 -25.88 32.31 -43.87
N ASN A 5 -24.76 32.63 -43.23
CA ASN A 5 -24.14 31.76 -42.22
C ASN A 5 -25.13 31.58 -41.06
N SER A 6 -26.06 30.63 -41.21
CA SER A 6 -27.11 30.36 -40.24
C SER A 6 -26.56 29.60 -39.04
N ARG A 7 -26.99 29.99 -37.83
CA ARG A 7 -26.74 29.30 -36.56
C ARG A 7 -27.01 27.79 -36.62
N ARG A 8 -27.88 27.36 -37.55
CA ARG A 8 -28.22 25.96 -37.83
C ARG A 8 -27.07 25.16 -38.47
N SER A 9 -26.18 25.82 -39.22
CA SER A 9 -24.97 25.19 -39.79
C SER A 9 -23.91 24.96 -38.71
N PHE A 10 -23.74 25.92 -37.80
CA PHE A 10 -22.81 25.79 -36.67
C PHE A 10 -23.22 24.66 -35.71
N LEU A 11 -24.50 24.57 -35.36
CA LEU A 11 -25.02 23.48 -34.50
C LEU A 11 -24.88 22.09 -35.15
N LYS A 12 -25.00 21.98 -36.47
CA LYS A 12 -24.74 20.72 -37.19
C LYS A 12 -23.26 20.34 -37.16
N GLN A 13 -22.37 21.33 -37.22
CA GLN A 13 -20.91 21.10 -37.19
C GLN A 13 -20.40 20.78 -35.78
N SER A 14 -21.05 21.29 -34.73
CA SER A 14 -20.77 20.92 -33.32
C SER A 14 -21.23 19.50 -32.98
N ALA A 15 -22.31 19.00 -33.58
CA ALA A 15 -22.80 17.64 -33.35
C ALA A 15 -21.87 16.56 -33.93
N THR A 16 -21.14 16.84 -35.00
CA THR A 16 -20.20 15.91 -35.62
C THR A 16 -18.87 15.77 -34.88
N VAL A 17 -18.47 16.76 -34.05
CA VAL A 17 -17.25 16.67 -33.23
C VAL A 17 -17.51 15.94 -31.91
N ALA A 18 -18.73 15.96 -31.39
CA ALA A 18 -19.11 15.26 -30.16
C ALA A 18 -19.20 13.72 -30.31
N ALA A 19 -19.34 13.21 -31.54
CA ALA A 19 -19.47 11.76 -31.79
C ALA A 19 -18.14 11.02 -31.99
N ALA A 20 -17.00 11.73 -32.02
CA ALA A 20 -15.67 11.12 -32.18
C ALA A 20 -14.92 10.89 -30.85
N ALA A 21 -15.50 11.30 -29.71
CA ALA A 21 -14.86 11.17 -28.39
C ALA A 21 -15.42 10.01 -27.53
N THR A 22 -16.34 9.20 -28.06
CA THR A 22 -17.06 8.17 -27.29
C THR A 22 -16.81 6.74 -27.79
N VAL A 23 -15.55 6.35 -27.98
CA VAL A 23 -15.16 4.92 -27.91
C VAL A 23 -13.73 4.77 -27.36
N VAL A 24 -13.56 4.92 -26.05
CA VAL A 24 -12.52 4.18 -25.32
C VAL A 24 -13.22 3.37 -24.25
N SER A 25 -13.74 2.23 -24.68
CA SER A 25 -14.13 1.13 -23.80
C SER A 25 -12.84 0.55 -23.20
N GLY A 26 -12.45 1.05 -22.04
CA GLY A 26 -11.36 0.50 -21.23
C GLY A 26 -11.68 0.69 -19.74
N PRO A 27 -11.59 -0.36 -18.91
CA PRO A 27 -11.80 -0.20 -17.48
C PRO A 27 -10.60 0.58 -16.90
N ASN A 28 -10.87 1.53 -16.00
CA ASN A 28 -9.90 2.19 -15.10
C ASN A 28 -9.16 3.46 -15.57
N LEU A 29 -9.83 4.43 -16.21
CA LEU A 29 -9.26 5.79 -16.41
C LEU A 29 -9.56 6.79 -15.26
N LEU A 30 -10.12 6.33 -14.14
CA LEU A 30 -10.27 7.14 -12.90
C LEU A 30 -9.36 6.66 -11.75
N LEU A 31 -8.34 5.87 -12.05
CA LEU A 31 -7.36 5.39 -11.08
C LEU A 31 -6.02 6.08 -11.33
N GLY A 32 -5.73 7.08 -10.50
CA GLY A 32 -4.42 7.73 -10.42
C GLY A 32 -4.39 9.11 -11.07
N GLN A 33 -4.97 10.11 -10.40
CA GLN A 33 -4.31 11.41 -10.38
C GLN A 33 -2.85 11.11 -9.99
N ALA A 34 -1.92 11.35 -10.92
CA ALA A 34 -0.51 11.20 -10.64
C ALA A 34 -0.18 12.14 -9.49
N LYS A 35 0.00 11.56 -8.31
CA LYS A 35 0.34 12.28 -7.09
C LYS A 35 1.48 13.24 -7.41
N GLY A 36 1.25 14.55 -7.29
CA GLY A 36 2.21 15.56 -7.71
C GLY A 36 3.56 15.38 -6.99
N ALA A 37 4.65 15.96 -7.49
CA ALA A 37 5.98 15.87 -6.87
C ALA A 37 6.05 16.36 -5.40
N ASN A 38 4.97 17.00 -4.90
CA ASN A 38 4.78 17.44 -3.53
C ASN A 38 3.89 16.50 -2.67
N GLU A 39 3.33 15.44 -3.23
CA GLU A 39 2.46 14.53 -2.50
C GLU A 39 3.27 13.47 -1.76
N ARG A 40 3.27 13.56 -0.43
CA ARG A 40 3.88 12.56 0.45
C ARG A 40 3.07 11.26 0.43
N PHE A 41 3.75 10.13 0.49
CA PHE A 41 3.13 8.83 0.71
C PHE A 41 2.67 8.72 2.16
N ARG A 42 1.36 8.60 2.39
CA ARG A 42 0.76 8.63 3.74
C ARG A 42 0.41 7.22 4.18
N VAL A 43 0.97 6.78 5.31
CA VAL A 43 0.79 5.41 5.84
C VAL A 43 0.17 5.42 7.24
N GLY A 44 -0.73 4.48 7.49
CA GLY A 44 -1.19 4.15 8.84
C GLY A 44 -0.51 2.89 9.37
N VAL A 45 -0.09 2.87 10.64
CA VAL A 45 0.54 1.69 11.27
C VAL A 45 -0.40 1.09 12.30
N MET A 46 -0.79 -0.19 12.10
CA MET A 46 -1.67 -0.96 12.99
C MET A 46 -0.85 -1.98 13.79
N GLY A 47 -0.95 -1.94 15.12
CA GLY A 47 -0.22 -2.78 16.06
C GLY A 47 1.15 -2.21 16.39
N LEU A 48 1.33 -1.69 17.60
CA LEU A 48 2.50 -0.91 18.03
C LEU A 48 3.48 -1.67 18.92
N GLY A 49 3.40 -3.00 18.90
CA GLY A 49 4.53 -3.87 19.29
C GLY A 49 5.60 -3.83 18.20
N ARG A 50 5.52 -4.74 17.24
CA ARG A 50 6.45 -4.78 16.09
C ARG A 50 6.36 -3.51 15.22
N GLY A 51 5.18 -2.88 15.15
CA GLY A 51 4.94 -1.68 14.33
C GLY A 51 5.78 -0.46 14.70
N GLN A 52 6.37 -0.38 15.91
CA GLN A 52 7.37 0.66 16.19
C GLN A 52 8.60 0.57 15.28
N GLY A 53 8.97 -0.64 14.84
CA GLY A 53 10.00 -0.81 13.83
C GLY A 53 9.55 -0.32 12.46
N HIS A 54 8.28 -0.49 12.12
CA HIS A 54 7.70 0.02 10.88
C HIS A 54 7.68 1.55 10.89
N ILE A 55 7.25 2.17 12.00
CA ILE A 55 7.26 3.62 12.17
C ILE A 55 8.65 4.20 11.88
N ARG A 56 9.70 3.65 12.52
CA ARG A 56 11.08 4.09 12.27
C ARG A 56 11.45 3.92 10.79
N GLY A 57 11.17 2.75 10.23
CA GLY A 57 11.44 2.48 8.82
C GLY A 57 10.77 3.48 7.87
N TYR A 58 9.50 3.81 8.07
CA TYR A 58 8.80 4.79 7.24
C TYR A 58 9.29 6.23 7.43
N LEU A 59 9.66 6.62 8.66
CA LEU A 59 10.26 7.93 8.93
C LEU A 59 11.62 8.11 8.26
N ASP A 60 12.34 7.01 8.01
CA ASP A 60 13.63 7.02 7.30
C ASP A 60 13.45 7.06 5.76
N VAL A 61 12.23 6.87 5.23
CA VAL A 61 11.96 6.95 3.79
C VAL A 61 11.61 8.39 3.40
N PRO A 62 12.34 9.01 2.44
CA PRO A 62 11.99 10.32 1.92
C PRO A 62 10.55 10.38 1.40
N ASN A 63 9.92 11.55 1.54
CA ASN A 63 8.55 11.78 1.07
C ASN A 63 7.50 10.81 1.64
N THR A 64 7.73 10.26 2.83
CA THR A 64 6.75 9.44 3.56
C THR A 64 6.28 10.15 4.83
N GLU A 65 5.01 9.98 5.16
CA GLU A 65 4.40 10.47 6.39
C GLU A 65 3.64 9.33 7.09
N VAL A 66 3.93 9.11 8.36
CA VAL A 66 3.11 8.21 9.18
C VAL A 66 1.93 9.03 9.71
N ALA A 67 0.78 8.93 9.05
CA ALA A 67 -0.39 9.77 9.33
C ALA A 67 -1.26 9.21 10.47
N TYR A 68 -1.24 7.89 10.68
CA TYR A 68 -1.98 7.23 11.74
C TYR A 68 -1.13 6.20 12.49
N VAL A 69 -1.36 6.10 13.79
CA VAL A 69 -0.91 4.97 14.62
C VAL A 69 -2.10 4.35 15.33
N CYS A 70 -2.17 3.02 15.33
CA CYS A 70 -3.31 2.27 15.84
C CYS A 70 -2.88 1.13 16.75
N ASP A 71 -3.40 1.09 17.96
CA ASP A 71 -3.33 -0.05 18.87
C ASP A 71 -4.53 -0.02 19.82
N VAL A 72 -5.03 -1.18 20.23
CA VAL A 72 -6.12 -1.28 21.20
C VAL A 72 -5.64 -1.00 22.62
N ASP A 73 -4.33 -1.15 22.88
CA ASP A 73 -3.68 -0.83 24.14
C ASP A 73 -3.18 0.62 24.12
N GLU A 74 -3.77 1.45 24.98
CA GLU A 74 -3.44 2.87 25.09
C GLU A 74 -1.97 3.13 25.47
N ASN A 75 -1.34 2.22 26.22
CA ASN A 75 0.09 2.35 26.56
C ASN A 75 0.97 2.15 25.33
N ARG A 76 0.59 1.22 24.45
CA ARG A 76 1.28 1.00 23.17
C ARG A 76 1.05 2.15 22.19
N LEU A 77 -0.17 2.72 22.17
CA LEU A 77 -0.45 3.96 21.44
C LEU A 77 0.46 5.10 21.89
N ALA A 78 0.57 5.34 23.19
CA ALA A 78 1.43 6.39 23.74
C ALA A 78 2.91 6.13 23.40
N SER A 79 3.39 4.90 23.59
CA SER A 79 4.78 4.53 23.28
C SER A 79 5.10 4.67 21.79
N GLY A 80 4.25 4.15 20.91
CA GLY A 80 4.43 4.25 19.47
C GLY A 80 4.39 5.69 18.98
N PHE A 81 3.43 6.49 19.46
CA PHE A 81 3.35 7.92 19.12
C PHE A 81 4.60 8.69 19.54
N LYS A 82 5.12 8.44 20.75
CA LYS A 82 6.36 9.05 21.24
C LYS A 82 7.56 8.79 20.33
N THR A 83 7.61 7.65 19.63
CA THR A 83 8.72 7.35 18.71
C THR A 83 8.82 8.31 17.52
N MET A 84 7.77 9.08 17.25
CA MET A 84 7.61 10.00 16.12
C MET A 84 7.76 11.48 16.47
N GLU A 85 7.81 11.82 17.75
CA GLU A 85 7.88 13.23 18.20
C GLU A 85 9.08 13.95 17.56
N GLY A 86 8.80 15.07 16.89
CA GLY A 86 9.81 15.89 16.22
C GLY A 86 10.41 15.30 14.94
N LYS A 87 9.89 14.16 14.42
CA LYS A 87 10.45 13.48 13.24
C LYS A 87 9.66 13.69 11.94
N GLN A 88 8.49 14.34 12.01
CA GLN A 88 7.68 14.71 10.85
C GLN A 88 6.93 16.02 11.13
N GLU A 89 6.50 16.71 10.07
CA GLU A 89 5.87 18.04 10.15
C GLU A 89 4.50 18.00 10.85
N LYS A 90 3.69 16.98 10.56
CA LYS A 90 2.34 16.80 11.11
C LYS A 90 2.33 15.63 12.10
N PRO A 91 1.80 15.77 13.31
CA PRO A 91 1.69 14.63 14.23
C PRO A 91 0.70 13.59 13.69
N ALA A 92 0.99 12.31 13.93
CA ALA A 92 0.07 11.22 13.59
C ALA A 92 -1.22 11.29 14.41
N GLN A 93 -2.33 10.83 13.84
CA GLN A 93 -3.55 10.59 14.60
C GLN A 93 -3.45 9.25 15.34
N LYS A 94 -3.82 9.24 16.62
CA LYS A 94 -3.91 8.02 17.44
C LYS A 94 -5.32 7.48 17.35
N VAL A 95 -5.49 6.22 16.98
CA VAL A 95 -6.80 5.55 16.93
C VAL A 95 -6.73 4.17 17.59
N THR A 96 -7.81 3.73 18.22
CA THR A 96 -7.90 2.36 18.78
C THR A 96 -8.55 1.37 17.80
N ASP A 97 -9.08 1.88 16.69
CA ASP A 97 -9.74 1.11 15.65
C ASP A 97 -9.15 1.47 14.28
N PHE A 98 -8.50 0.50 13.64
CA PHE A 98 -7.84 0.70 12.36
C PHE A 98 -8.82 1.03 11.22
N ARG A 99 -10.11 0.73 11.37
CA ARG A 99 -11.13 1.07 10.35
C ARG A 99 -11.21 2.57 10.10
N ARG A 100 -10.91 3.40 11.11
CA ARG A 100 -10.79 4.85 10.95
C ARG A 100 -9.69 5.28 9.98
N ILE A 101 -8.62 4.48 9.84
CA ILE A 101 -7.57 4.69 8.85
C ILE A 101 -8.10 4.38 7.44
N LEU A 102 -8.95 3.37 7.32
CA LEU A 102 -9.51 2.95 6.03
C LEU A 102 -10.47 3.99 5.45
N ASP A 103 -11.18 4.71 6.33
CA ASP A 103 -12.14 5.76 5.95
C ASP A 103 -11.47 7.04 5.44
N ASP A 104 -10.19 7.27 5.73
CA ASP A 104 -9.46 8.45 5.27
C ASP A 104 -8.97 8.24 3.83
N PRO A 105 -9.52 8.98 2.83
CA PRO A 105 -9.12 8.83 1.43
C PRO A 105 -7.65 9.23 1.17
N GLU A 106 -7.06 10.06 2.04
CA GLU A 106 -5.69 10.56 1.88
C GLU A 106 -4.62 9.52 2.23
N ILE A 107 -5.00 8.41 2.88
CA ILE A 107 -4.08 7.32 3.23
C ILE A 107 -3.82 6.43 2.01
N ASP A 108 -2.55 6.21 1.72
CA ASP A 108 -2.09 5.35 0.62
C ASP A 108 -2.01 3.88 1.03
N ALA A 109 -1.52 3.63 2.24
CA ALA A 109 -1.26 2.28 2.71
C ALA A 109 -1.51 2.09 4.21
N ILE A 110 -1.74 0.83 4.59
CA ILE A 110 -1.69 0.39 5.97
C ILE A 110 -0.55 -0.61 6.17
N SER A 111 0.19 -0.42 7.25
CA SER A 111 1.23 -1.34 7.72
C SER A 111 0.70 -2.12 8.91
N ILE A 112 0.47 -3.42 8.71
CA ILE A 112 -0.17 -4.31 9.68
C ILE A 112 0.91 -5.09 10.43
N ALA A 113 1.03 -4.80 11.71
CA ALA A 113 1.92 -5.44 12.69
C ALA A 113 1.14 -5.92 13.94
N ALA A 114 -0.17 -6.10 13.79
CA ALA A 114 -1.06 -6.68 14.78
C ALA A 114 -0.79 -8.19 14.98
N PRO A 115 -1.44 -8.87 15.95
CA PRO A 115 -1.33 -10.33 16.06
C PRO A 115 -1.75 -11.06 14.78
N ASN A 116 -1.16 -12.24 14.54
CA ASN A 116 -1.25 -12.97 13.26
C ASN A 116 -2.69 -13.19 12.75
N PHE A 117 -3.66 -13.40 13.64
CA PHE A 117 -5.06 -13.61 13.27
C PHE A 117 -5.74 -12.37 12.66
N TRP A 118 -5.15 -11.18 12.81
CA TRP A 118 -5.61 -9.95 12.15
C TRP A 118 -5.01 -9.74 10.76
N HIS A 119 -3.94 -10.44 10.38
CA HIS A 119 -3.23 -10.17 9.15
C HIS A 119 -4.12 -10.30 7.91
N ALA A 120 -4.82 -11.43 7.77
CA ALA A 120 -5.70 -11.65 6.62
C ALA A 120 -6.94 -10.75 6.62
N PRO A 121 -7.74 -10.65 7.71
CA PRO A 121 -8.89 -9.74 7.76
C PRO A 121 -8.52 -8.27 7.49
N ALA A 122 -7.48 -7.75 8.14
CA ALA A 122 -7.10 -6.35 7.97
C ALA A 122 -6.54 -6.07 6.57
N THR A 123 -5.80 -7.01 5.98
CA THR A 123 -5.33 -6.88 4.59
C THR A 123 -6.49 -6.82 3.61
N ILE A 124 -7.47 -7.71 3.76
CA ILE A 124 -8.66 -7.75 2.89
C ILE A 124 -9.45 -6.46 2.99
N LEU A 125 -9.75 -6.01 4.21
CA LEU A 125 -10.50 -4.77 4.45
C LEU A 125 -9.76 -3.54 3.90
N ALA A 126 -8.45 -3.48 4.09
CA ALA A 126 -7.63 -2.39 3.56
C ALA A 126 -7.59 -2.37 2.03
N CYS A 127 -7.45 -3.54 1.40
CA CYS A 127 -7.48 -3.65 -0.05
C CYS A 127 -8.84 -3.21 -0.62
N GLN A 128 -9.94 -3.59 0.04
CA GLN A 128 -11.31 -3.20 -0.32
C GLN A 128 -11.54 -1.69 -0.14
N ALA A 129 -10.91 -1.08 0.87
CA ALA A 129 -10.91 0.36 1.09
C ALA A 129 -9.95 1.13 0.16
N GLY A 130 -9.36 0.47 -0.84
CA GLY A 130 -8.49 1.11 -1.82
C GLY A 130 -7.06 1.37 -1.34
N LYS A 131 -6.64 0.80 -0.20
CA LYS A 131 -5.31 0.98 0.40
C LYS A 131 -4.34 -0.11 -0.03
N HIS A 132 -3.08 0.26 -0.20
CA HIS A 132 -1.98 -0.70 -0.29
C HIS A 132 -1.67 -1.29 1.09
N VAL A 133 -1.02 -2.45 1.14
CA VAL A 133 -0.80 -3.15 2.39
C VAL A 133 0.64 -3.63 2.51
N TYR A 134 1.26 -3.32 3.64
CA TYR A 134 2.40 -4.06 4.16
C TYR A 134 1.93 -4.90 5.35
N VAL A 135 2.14 -6.21 5.34
CA VAL A 135 1.65 -7.12 6.40
C VAL A 135 2.79 -7.94 6.99
N GLU A 136 2.90 -8.02 8.31
CA GLU A 136 3.94 -8.80 8.96
C GLU A 136 3.86 -10.30 8.65
N LYS A 137 5.00 -10.98 8.87
CA LYS A 137 5.06 -12.44 8.83
C LYS A 137 4.58 -13.04 10.17
N PRO A 138 3.92 -14.22 10.17
CA PRO A 138 3.43 -14.94 9.00
C PRO A 138 2.25 -14.20 8.35
N GLY A 139 2.19 -14.11 7.02
CA GLY A 139 1.21 -13.27 6.32
C GLY A 139 -0.26 -13.64 6.55
N SER A 140 -0.54 -14.85 7.03
CA SER A 140 -1.87 -15.37 7.31
C SER A 140 -1.77 -16.55 8.30
N TYR A 141 -2.91 -17.03 8.79
CA TYR A 141 -2.98 -18.21 9.66
C TYR A 141 -3.03 -19.53 8.86
N ASN A 142 -3.67 -19.53 7.68
CA ASN A 142 -3.85 -20.73 6.87
C ASN A 142 -3.76 -20.47 5.35
N PRO A 143 -3.61 -21.52 4.52
CA PRO A 143 -3.47 -21.35 3.07
C PRO A 143 -4.70 -20.74 2.38
N TRP A 144 -5.90 -20.96 2.91
CA TRP A 144 -7.13 -20.40 2.34
C TRP A 144 -7.12 -18.87 2.49
N GLU A 145 -6.77 -18.36 3.68
CA GLU A 145 -6.61 -16.93 3.93
C GLU A 145 -5.59 -16.30 2.99
N SER A 146 -4.41 -16.91 2.81
CA SER A 146 -3.40 -16.39 1.87
C SER A 146 -3.95 -16.26 0.45
N ARG A 147 -4.66 -17.29 -0.04
CA ARG A 147 -5.26 -17.25 -1.38
C ARG A 147 -6.32 -16.16 -1.47
N ARG A 148 -7.13 -15.98 -0.43
CA ARG A 148 -8.15 -14.92 -0.40
C ARG A 148 -7.51 -13.52 -0.40
N MET A 149 -6.44 -13.31 0.36
CA MET A 149 -5.70 -12.04 0.35
C MET A 149 -5.17 -11.72 -1.06
N VAL A 150 -4.55 -12.70 -1.74
CA VAL A 150 -4.04 -12.53 -3.11
C VAL A 150 -5.15 -12.20 -4.08
N GLN A 151 -6.28 -12.93 -4.00
CA GLN A 151 -7.44 -12.69 -4.85
C GLN A 151 -7.98 -11.27 -4.66
N VAL A 152 -8.19 -10.83 -3.41
CA VAL A 152 -8.73 -9.49 -3.14
C VAL A 152 -7.76 -8.41 -3.59
N ALA A 153 -6.45 -8.59 -3.37
CA ALA A 153 -5.43 -7.65 -3.86
C ALA A 153 -5.47 -7.49 -5.39
N GLN A 154 -5.70 -8.59 -6.12
CA GLN A 154 -5.86 -8.56 -7.57
C GLN A 154 -7.18 -7.90 -8.00
N GLU A 155 -8.29 -8.26 -7.34
CA GLU A 155 -9.63 -7.69 -7.61
C GLU A 155 -9.66 -6.17 -7.42
N THR A 156 -8.97 -5.65 -6.40
CA THR A 156 -8.93 -4.21 -6.09
C THR A 156 -7.72 -3.48 -6.66
N GLY A 157 -6.85 -4.20 -7.39
CA GLY A 157 -5.62 -3.66 -7.97
C GLY A 157 -4.70 -3.01 -6.94
N ARG A 158 -4.62 -3.57 -5.72
CA ARG A 158 -3.78 -3.06 -4.62
C ARG A 158 -2.51 -3.89 -4.47
N GLN A 159 -1.41 -3.23 -4.17
CA GLN A 159 -0.16 -3.89 -3.81
C GLN A 159 -0.21 -4.42 -2.37
N VAL A 160 0.18 -5.68 -2.18
CA VAL A 160 0.31 -6.32 -0.87
C VAL A 160 1.69 -6.92 -0.74
N GLN A 161 2.45 -6.46 0.26
CA GLN A 161 3.80 -6.94 0.56
C GLN A 161 3.83 -7.59 1.93
N MET A 162 4.26 -8.85 1.99
CA MET A 162 4.54 -9.51 3.27
C MET A 162 5.94 -9.12 3.79
N GLY A 163 6.06 -8.93 5.10
CA GLY A 163 7.27 -8.46 5.79
C GLY A 163 8.41 -9.47 5.87
N THR A 164 8.89 -9.96 4.73
CA THR A 164 10.08 -10.83 4.61
C THR A 164 11.37 -10.00 4.56
N GLN A 165 11.62 -9.21 5.62
CA GLN A 165 12.67 -8.18 5.70
C GLN A 165 14.07 -8.69 5.28
N ARG A 166 14.42 -9.93 5.66
CA ARG A 166 15.71 -10.54 5.32
C ARG A 166 15.99 -10.62 3.82
N ARG A 167 14.96 -10.58 2.95
CA ARG A 167 15.14 -10.57 1.49
C ARG A 167 15.81 -9.31 0.97
N SER A 168 15.80 -8.23 1.75
CA SER A 168 16.42 -6.95 1.39
C SER A 168 17.79 -6.73 2.06
N TYR A 169 18.30 -7.70 2.83
CA TYR A 169 19.59 -7.53 3.50
C TYR A 169 20.73 -7.68 2.48
N PRO A 170 21.72 -6.77 2.45
CA PRO A 170 22.80 -6.82 1.45
C PRO A 170 23.49 -8.18 1.37
N GLY A 171 23.84 -8.78 2.52
CA GLY A 171 24.47 -10.11 2.54
C GLY A 171 23.55 -11.25 2.06
N MET A 172 22.23 -11.12 2.23
CA MET A 172 21.29 -12.10 1.66
C MET A 172 21.16 -11.97 0.15
N ILE A 173 21.11 -10.74 -0.35
CA ILE A 173 21.06 -10.45 -1.79
C ILE A 173 22.33 -10.99 -2.45
N GLU A 174 23.50 -10.66 -1.90
CA GLU A 174 24.80 -11.15 -2.36
C GLU A 174 24.88 -12.68 -2.33
N GLY A 175 24.46 -13.30 -1.21
CA GLY A 175 24.45 -14.76 -1.09
C GLY A 175 23.59 -15.45 -2.14
N ILE A 176 22.39 -14.92 -2.42
CA ILE A 176 21.51 -15.44 -3.49
C ILE A 176 22.09 -15.20 -4.88
N GLN A 177 22.75 -14.07 -5.11
CA GLN A 177 23.44 -13.81 -6.37
C GLN A 177 24.57 -14.83 -6.60
N LYS A 178 25.44 -15.02 -5.62
CA LYS A 178 26.52 -16.03 -5.64
C LYS A 178 26.01 -17.46 -5.85
N LEU A 179 24.88 -17.79 -5.24
CA LEU A 179 24.20 -19.07 -5.46
C LEU A 179 23.78 -19.23 -6.93
N ARG A 180 23.22 -18.19 -7.56
CA ARG A 180 22.81 -18.20 -8.97
C ARG A 180 23.99 -18.23 -9.94
N GLU A 181 25.12 -17.62 -9.57
CA GLU A 181 26.38 -17.67 -10.31
C GLU A 181 27.05 -19.06 -10.27
N GLY A 182 26.51 -19.99 -9.47
CA GLY A 182 26.99 -21.37 -9.42
C GLY A 182 28.19 -21.60 -8.51
N ILE A 183 28.49 -20.69 -7.58
CA ILE A 183 29.65 -20.79 -6.67
C ILE A 183 29.67 -22.10 -5.87
N VAL A 184 28.50 -22.66 -5.55
CA VAL A 184 28.38 -23.92 -4.80
C VAL A 184 28.17 -25.15 -5.69
N GLY A 185 28.23 -24.99 -7.02
CA GLY A 185 27.95 -26.04 -7.99
C GLY A 185 26.50 -26.53 -7.94
N LYS A 186 26.29 -27.83 -8.13
CA LYS A 186 24.96 -28.45 -8.04
C LYS A 186 24.50 -28.47 -6.59
N LEU A 187 23.39 -27.79 -6.28
CA LEU A 187 22.78 -27.83 -4.96
C LEU A 187 22.31 -29.25 -4.61
N LEU A 188 22.87 -29.84 -3.54
CA LEU A 188 22.50 -31.17 -3.06
C LEU A 188 21.72 -31.14 -1.75
N TYR A 189 22.00 -30.18 -0.88
CA TYR A 189 21.48 -30.14 0.49
C TYR A 189 21.44 -28.71 1.05
N ALA A 190 20.40 -28.40 1.82
CA ALA A 190 20.29 -27.17 2.59
C ALA A 190 19.83 -27.49 4.01
N ARG A 191 20.43 -26.80 5.00
CA ARG A 191 20.10 -26.93 6.43
C ARG A 191 19.97 -25.55 7.06
N CYS A 192 18.93 -25.36 7.85
CA CYS A 192 18.71 -24.15 8.62
C CYS A 192 18.33 -24.50 10.07
N TRP A 193 18.73 -23.67 11.02
CA TRP A 193 18.27 -23.71 12.40
C TRP A 193 17.86 -22.30 12.83
N TYR A 194 16.87 -22.24 13.71
CA TYR A 194 16.53 -21.03 14.46
C TYR A 194 16.99 -21.28 15.90
N THR A 195 17.91 -20.46 16.38
CA THR A 195 18.34 -20.38 17.78
C THR A 195 17.69 -19.19 18.45
#